data_AF-A0A534KQ05-F1
#
_entry.id   AF-A0A534KQ05-F1
#
_cell.length_a   1.000
_cell.length_b   1.000
_cell.length_c   1.000
_cell.angle_alpha   90.00
_cell.angle_beta   90.00
_cell.angle_gamma   90.00
#
_symmetry.space_group_name_H-M   'P 1'
#
loop_
_entity.id
_entity.type
_entity.pdbx_description
1 polymer ?
#
loop_
_entity_poly.entity_id
_entity_poly.type
_entity_poly.pdbx_seq_one_letter_code
_entity_poly.pdbx_strand_id
1 'polypeptide(L)'
;RKEQMEAMRKGQQTRLAQLKEAQQGFMKDSMEVQTAPMKSMAWTMFMFIVIFTWLRLFVDVVLQGLGNQWIAVPWSSHVFVNSVYVFPSWVLLYSLLALPFGQIVVRVLKYFRFRRRLQAMGVPLRAGPDETA
;
A
#
# COMPACT_ATOMS: atom_id res chain seq x y z
N ARG A 1 11.44 32.59 4.25
CA ARG A 1 10.74 33.89 4.09
C ARG A 1 11.60 35.10 4.42
N LYS A 2 12.39 35.12 5.51
CA LYS A 2 13.31 36.24 5.84
C LYS A 2 14.39 36.47 4.76
N GLU A 3 14.97 35.41 4.21
CA GLU A 3 15.98 35.51 3.14
C GLU A 3 15.45 36.05 1.80
N GLN A 4 14.19 35.72 1.46
CA GLN A 4 13.53 36.26 0.25
C GLN A 4 13.26 37.77 0.38
N MET A 5 12.88 38.23 1.58
CA MET A 5 12.71 39.66 1.87
C MET A 5 14.06 40.40 1.86
N GLU A 6 15.14 39.80 2.38
CA GLU A 6 16.48 40.39 2.35
C GLU A 6 17.07 40.45 0.93
N ALA A 7 16.79 39.45 0.08
CA ALA A 7 17.25 39.42 -1.30
C ALA A 7 16.53 40.46 -2.19
N MET A 8 15.24 40.73 -1.94
CA MET A 8 14.51 41.86 -2.53
C MET A 8 15.04 43.21 -2.06
N ARG A 9 15.45 43.31 -0.78
CA ARG A 9 15.97 44.57 -0.20
C ARG A 9 17.39 44.93 -0.67
N LYS A 10 18.16 43.98 -1.19
CA LYS A 10 19.58 44.16 -1.60
C LYS A 10 19.82 44.28 -3.11
N GLY A 11 18.78 44.32 -3.96
CA GLY A 11 18.94 44.51 -5.41
C GLY A 11 19.71 43.40 -6.13
N GLN A 12 19.91 42.24 -5.50
CA GLN A 12 20.61 41.09 -6.08
C GLN A 12 19.61 40.21 -6.84
N GLN A 13 19.19 40.67 -8.01
CA GLN A 13 18.31 39.96 -8.94
C GLN A 13 18.76 38.50 -9.18
N THR A 14 20.06 38.24 -9.15
CA THR A 14 20.67 36.90 -9.33
C THR A 14 20.39 35.94 -8.17
N ARG A 15 20.45 36.38 -6.90
CA ARG A 15 20.12 35.52 -5.75
C ARG A 15 18.62 35.23 -5.67
N LEU A 16 17.78 36.20 -6.04
CA LEU A 16 16.33 36.00 -6.14
C LEU A 16 15.96 35.00 -7.25
N ALA A 17 16.67 35.04 -8.38
CA ALA A 17 16.49 34.06 -9.45
C ALA A 17 16.87 32.64 -8.98
N GLN A 18 18.04 32.47 -8.35
CA GLN A 18 18.47 31.18 -7.79
C GLN A 18 17.53 30.64 -6.71
N LEU A 19 17.04 31.50 -5.80
CA LEU A 19 16.07 31.13 -4.77
C LEU A 19 14.72 30.71 -5.35
N LYS A 20 14.25 31.39 -6.41
CA LYS A 20 13.03 31.00 -7.14
C LYS A 20 13.22 29.68 -7.88
N GLU A 21 14.38 29.47 -8.49
CA GLU A 21 14.70 28.26 -9.23
C GLU A 21 14.80 27.05 -8.29
N ALA A 22 15.44 27.20 -7.13
CA ALA A 22 15.45 26.17 -6.08
C ALA A 22 14.03 25.89 -5.56
N GLN A 23 13.22 26.91 -5.29
CA GLN A 23 11.83 26.74 -4.87
C GLN A 23 10.97 26.02 -5.93
N GLN A 24 11.18 26.33 -7.21
CA GLN A 24 10.54 25.64 -8.32
C GLN A 24 11.01 24.18 -8.44
N GLY A 25 12.29 23.91 -8.22
CA GLY A 25 12.84 22.55 -8.13
C GLY A 25 12.15 21.73 -7.04
N PHE A 26 12.10 22.23 -5.81
CA PHE A 26 11.41 21.56 -4.71
C PHE A 26 9.92 21.35 -4.97
N MET A 27 9.26 22.26 -5.69
CA MET A 27 7.86 22.13 -6.07
C MET A 27 7.64 21.05 -7.12
N LYS A 28 8.53 20.93 -8.11
CA LYS A 28 8.52 19.86 -9.11
C LYS A 28 8.76 18.50 -8.46
N ASP A 29 9.76 18.39 -7.59
CA ASP A 29 10.05 17.17 -6.84
C ASP A 29 8.85 16.76 -5.96
N SER A 30 8.21 17.72 -5.31
CA SER A 30 7.00 17.49 -4.51
C SER A 30 5.81 17.01 -5.36
N MET A 31 5.69 17.51 -6.59
CA MET A 31 4.65 17.09 -7.54
C MET A 31 4.90 15.67 -8.06
N GLU A 32 6.14 15.30 -8.39
CA GLU A 32 6.47 13.93 -8.81
C GLU A 32 6.19 12.92 -7.69
N VAL A 33 6.56 13.26 -6.45
CA VAL A 33 6.29 12.42 -5.28
C VAL A 33 4.78 12.24 -5.02
N GLN A 34 3.95 13.25 -5.31
CA GLN A 34 2.49 13.17 -5.16
C GLN A 34 1.78 12.47 -6.32
N THR A 35 2.30 12.60 -7.55
CA THR A 35 1.66 12.02 -8.75
C THR A 35 1.99 10.55 -8.95
N ALA A 36 3.15 10.08 -8.48
CA ALA A 36 3.54 8.67 -8.54
C ALA A 36 2.52 7.72 -7.84
N PRO A 37 2.06 8.00 -6.59
CA PRO A 37 1.00 7.23 -5.96
C PRO A 37 -0.33 7.29 -6.71
N MET A 38 -0.65 8.43 -7.33
CA MET A 38 -1.95 8.67 -7.95
C MET A 38 -2.19 7.78 -9.18
N LYS A 39 -1.17 7.56 -10.02
CA LYS A 39 -1.24 6.61 -11.14
C LYS A 39 -1.46 5.18 -10.66
N SER A 40 -0.79 4.79 -9.58
CA SER A 40 -0.96 3.47 -8.97
C SER A 40 -2.37 3.28 -8.40
N MET A 41 -3.00 4.33 -7.88
CA MET A 41 -4.33 4.25 -7.28
C MET A 41 -5.41 3.82 -8.29
N ALA A 42 -5.39 4.40 -9.50
CA ALA A 42 -6.35 4.05 -10.55
C ALA A 42 -6.21 2.56 -10.97
N TRP A 43 -4.98 2.08 -11.08
CA TRP A 43 -4.71 0.66 -11.38
C TRP A 43 -5.19 -0.25 -10.25
N THR A 44 -4.91 0.10 -8.99
CA THR A 44 -5.40 -0.69 -7.85
C THR A 44 -6.92 -0.72 -7.78
N MET A 45 -7.60 0.37 -8.16
CA MET A 45 -9.07 0.43 -8.20
C MET A 45 -9.63 -0.51 -9.26
N PHE A 46 -9.06 -0.51 -10.47
CA PHE A 46 -9.45 -1.45 -11.53
C PHE A 46 -9.31 -2.90 -11.07
N MET A 47 -8.17 -3.23 -10.45
CA MET A 47 -7.93 -4.57 -9.90
C MET A 47 -8.96 -4.93 -8.83
N PHE A 48 -9.27 -4.00 -7.91
CA PHE A 48 -10.31 -4.22 -6.91
C PHE A 48 -11.67 -4.50 -7.55
N ILE A 49 -12.10 -3.70 -8.54
CA ILE A 49 -13.38 -3.91 -9.22
C ILE A 49 -13.44 -5.32 -9.81
N VAL A 50 -12.42 -5.75 -10.56
CA VAL A 50 -12.38 -7.09 -11.17
C VAL A 50 -12.48 -8.19 -10.11
N ILE A 51 -11.70 -8.11 -9.03
CA ILE A 51 -11.69 -9.12 -7.96
C ILE A 51 -13.03 -9.14 -7.23
N PHE A 52 -13.58 -7.99 -6.87
CA PHE A 52 -14.84 -7.91 -6.13
C PHE A 52 -16.04 -8.32 -6.99
N THR A 53 -16.07 -7.97 -8.28
CA THR A 53 -17.09 -8.44 -9.22
C THR A 53 -17.02 -9.95 -9.38
N TRP A 54 -15.83 -10.51 -9.57
CA TRP A 54 -15.66 -11.96 -9.64
C TRP A 54 -16.08 -12.65 -8.33
N LEU A 55 -15.68 -12.09 -7.18
CA LEU A 55 -16.00 -12.64 -5.87
C LEU A 55 -17.51 -12.67 -5.64
N ARG A 56 -18.24 -11.63 -6.05
CA ARG A 56 -19.70 -11.60 -6.01
C ARG A 56 -20.32 -12.69 -6.88
N LEU A 57 -19.88 -12.82 -8.13
CA LEU A 57 -20.36 -13.88 -9.03
C LEU A 57 -20.05 -15.28 -8.46
N PHE A 58 -18.89 -15.47 -7.87
CA PHE A 58 -18.51 -16.73 -7.24
C PHE A 58 -19.45 -17.06 -6.06
N VAL A 59 -19.72 -16.09 -5.18
CA VAL A 59 -20.62 -16.29 -4.03
C VAL A 59 -22.07 -16.55 -4.46
N ASP A 60 -22.57 -15.76 -5.41
CA ASP A 60 -23.98 -15.81 -5.83
C ASP A 60 -24.25 -16.96 -6.83
N VAL A 61 -23.31 -17.32 -7.70
CA VAL A 61 -23.54 -18.34 -8.74
C VAL A 61 -22.97 -19.70 -8.32
N VAL A 62 -21.70 -19.76 -7.94
CA VAL A 62 -21.01 -21.02 -7.67
C VAL A 62 -21.41 -21.57 -6.30
N LEU A 63 -21.37 -20.73 -5.27
CA LEU A 63 -21.70 -21.14 -3.90
C LEU A 63 -23.19 -21.45 -3.73
N GLN A 64 -24.06 -20.72 -4.43
CA GLN A 64 -25.50 -20.98 -4.41
C GLN A 64 -25.83 -22.32 -5.08
N GLY A 65 -25.14 -22.67 -6.17
CA GLY A 65 -25.29 -23.97 -6.85
C GLY A 65 -24.85 -25.17 -6.00
N LEU A 66 -24.01 -24.96 -4.98
CA LEU A 66 -23.53 -26.01 -4.07
C LEU A 66 -24.45 -26.23 -2.86
N GLY A 67 -25.56 -25.48 -2.74
CA GLY A 67 -26.63 -25.74 -1.77
C GLY A 67 -26.32 -25.44 -0.30
N ASN A 68 -25.08 -25.06 0.05
CA ASN A 68 -24.69 -24.78 1.43
C ASN A 68 -24.00 -23.41 1.58
N GLN A 69 -24.80 -22.35 1.67
CA GLN A 69 -24.33 -20.98 1.91
C GLN A 69 -24.40 -20.62 3.41
N TRP A 70 -24.11 -21.57 4.29
CA TRP A 70 -24.09 -21.34 5.74
C TRP A 70 -22.67 -21.46 6.27
N ILE A 71 -22.25 -20.45 7.03
CA ILE A 71 -20.93 -20.41 7.69
C ILE A 71 -21.12 -20.32 9.21
N ALA A 72 -20.23 -20.98 9.95
CA ALA A 72 -20.11 -20.84 11.38
C ALA A 72 -19.07 -19.76 11.71
N VAL A 73 -19.50 -18.75 12.46
CA VAL A 73 -18.66 -17.68 13.00
C VAL A 73 -18.64 -17.77 14.53
N PRO A 74 -17.63 -17.21 15.21
CA PRO A 74 -17.49 -17.34 16.67
C PRO A 74 -18.72 -16.90 17.49
N TRP A 75 -19.57 -16.04 16.93
CA TRP A 75 -20.80 -15.53 17.56
C TRP A 75 -22.10 -16.15 17.01
N SER A 76 -22.05 -17.03 16.01
CA SER A 76 -23.22 -17.72 15.46
C SER A 76 -22.82 -18.94 14.63
N SER A 77 -23.44 -20.09 14.90
CA SER A 77 -23.20 -21.33 14.16
C SER A 77 -23.85 -21.38 12.78
N HIS A 78 -24.81 -20.49 12.50
CA HIS A 78 -25.56 -20.47 11.24
C HIS A 78 -25.70 -19.03 10.73
N VAL A 79 -24.76 -18.60 9.90
CA VAL A 79 -24.85 -17.31 9.19
C VAL A 79 -24.93 -17.56 7.70
N PHE A 80 -25.97 -17.01 7.07
CA PHE A 80 -26.11 -17.07 5.62
C PHE A 80 -25.06 -16.16 4.97
N VAL A 81 -24.30 -16.69 4.01
CA VAL A 81 -23.17 -16.00 3.37
C VAL A 81 -23.60 -14.72 2.64
N ASN A 82 -24.84 -14.66 2.15
CA ASN A 82 -25.42 -13.47 1.52
C ASN A 82 -26.22 -12.59 2.49
N SER A 83 -26.20 -12.89 3.80
CA SER A 83 -26.82 -12.01 4.78
C SER A 83 -26.10 -10.67 4.83
N VAL A 84 -26.86 -9.60 5.01
CA VAL A 84 -26.34 -8.25 5.10
C VAL A 84 -26.52 -7.77 6.54
N TYR A 85 -25.39 -7.60 7.23
CA TYR A 85 -25.34 -6.89 8.51
C TYR A 85 -24.98 -5.42 8.22
N VAL A 86 -23.76 -4.99 8.55
CA VAL A 86 -23.21 -3.68 8.13
C VAL A 86 -22.63 -3.78 6.70
N PHE A 87 -21.99 -4.91 6.40
CA PHE A 87 -21.53 -5.31 5.07
C PHE A 87 -22.00 -6.75 4.80
N PRO A 88 -22.05 -7.19 3.53
CA PRO A 88 -22.37 -8.58 3.21
C PRO A 88 -21.40 -9.55 3.90
N SER A 89 -21.92 -10.67 4.45
CA SER A 89 -21.10 -11.61 5.23
C SER A 89 -19.91 -12.18 4.45
N TRP A 90 -20.04 -12.38 3.13
CA TRP A 90 -18.92 -12.79 2.28
C TRP A 90 -17.80 -11.74 2.19
N VAL A 91 -18.11 -10.45 2.22
CA VAL A 91 -17.11 -9.37 2.25
C VAL A 91 -16.34 -9.39 3.57
N LEU A 92 -17.05 -9.62 4.68
CA LEU A 92 -16.44 -9.73 6.01
C LEU A 92 -15.51 -10.93 6.10
N LEU A 93 -15.95 -12.08 5.57
CA LEU A 93 -15.14 -13.30 5.53
C LEU A 93 -13.90 -13.13 4.65
N TYR A 94 -14.06 -12.54 3.46
CA TYR A 94 -12.95 -12.18 2.61
C TYR A 94 -11.96 -11.25 3.33
N SER A 95 -12.45 -10.22 4.01
CA SER A 95 -11.61 -9.25 4.73
C SER A 95 -10.84 -9.91 5.87
N LEU A 96 -11.49 -10.79 6.64
CA LEU A 96 -10.87 -11.55 7.72
C LEU A 96 -9.68 -12.40 7.23
N LEU A 97 -9.79 -12.96 6.03
CA LEU A 97 -8.72 -13.73 5.40
C LEU A 97 -7.67 -12.83 4.73
N ALA A 98 -8.10 -11.75 4.08
CA ALA A 98 -7.25 -10.85 3.31
C ALA A 98 -6.31 -10.03 4.20
N LEU A 99 -6.74 -9.63 5.40
CA LEU A 99 -5.92 -8.86 6.34
C LEU A 99 -4.63 -9.60 6.75
N PRO A 100 -4.68 -10.80 7.35
CA PRO A 100 -3.46 -11.54 7.71
C PRO A 100 -2.66 -11.94 6.46
N PHE A 101 -3.32 -12.29 5.36
CA PHE A 101 -2.64 -12.59 4.09
C PHE A 101 -1.83 -11.39 3.58
N GLY A 102 -2.42 -10.19 3.57
CA GLY A 102 -1.75 -8.95 3.18
C GLY A 102 -0.54 -8.66 4.07
N GLN A 103 -0.65 -8.88 5.38
CA GLN A 103 0.48 -8.74 6.31
C GLN A 103 1.63 -9.69 5.95
N ILE A 104 1.33 -10.94 5.62
CA ILE A 104 2.33 -11.93 5.21
C ILE A 104 3.01 -11.48 3.92
N VAL A 105 2.25 -11.09 2.90
CA VAL A 105 2.81 -10.64 1.60
C VAL A 105 3.74 -9.44 1.80
N VAL A 106 3.32 -8.43 2.55
CA VAL A 106 4.16 -7.25 2.85
C VAL A 106 5.44 -7.66 3.58
N ARG A 107 5.34 -8.57 4.54
CA ARG A 107 6.50 -9.05 5.32
C ARG A 107 7.49 -9.81 4.45
N VAL A 108 7.00 -10.66 3.55
CA VAL A 108 7.81 -11.39 2.57
C VAL A 108 8.50 -10.42 1.61
N LEU A 109 7.78 -9.44 1.06
CA LEU A 109 8.37 -8.42 0.19
C LEU A 109 9.45 -7.60 0.89
N LYS A 110 9.21 -7.19 2.15
CA LYS A 110 10.22 -6.51 2.97
C LYS A 110 11.45 -7.39 3.18
N TYR A 111 11.26 -8.67 3.49
CA TYR A 111 12.36 -9.61 3.67
C TYR A 111 13.21 -9.75 2.41
N PHE A 112 12.58 -9.96 1.24
CA PHE A 112 13.31 -10.04 -0.03
C PHE A 112 14.03 -8.73 -0.38
N ARG A 113 13.37 -7.59 -0.19
CA ARG A 113 13.96 -6.27 -0.46
C ARG A 113 15.16 -6.00 0.43
N PHE A 114 15.06 -6.35 1.71
CA PHE A 114 16.14 -6.23 2.68
C PHE A 114 17.31 -7.12 2.30
N ARG A 115 17.04 -8.40 1.99
CA ARG A 115 18.08 -9.35 1.55
C ARG A 115 18.81 -8.85 0.30
N ARG A 116 18.09 -8.31 -0.68
CA ARG A 116 18.68 -7.76 -1.91
C ARG A 116 19.54 -6.52 -1.63
N ARG A 117 19.12 -5.66 -0.70
CA ARG A 117 19.91 -4.48 -0.29
C ARG A 117 21.20 -4.89 0.44
N LEU A 118 21.15 -5.89 1.32
CA LEU A 118 22.34 -6.40 2.01
C LEU A 118 23.35 -7.00 1.04
N GLN A 119 22.90 -7.80 0.07
CA GLN A 119 23.76 -8.35 -0.98
C GLN A 119 24.44 -7.25 -1.82
N ALA A 120 23.72 -6.17 -2.15
CA ALA A 120 24.28 -5.04 -2.88
C ALA A 120 25.35 -4.27 -2.08
N MET A 121 25.35 -4.37 -0.75
CA MET A 121 26.34 -3.73 0.13
C MET A 121 27.50 -4.67 0.52
N GLY A 122 27.54 -5.90 0.00
CA GLY A 122 28.61 -6.86 0.28
C GLY A 122 28.66 -7.38 1.73
N VAL A 123 27.63 -7.10 2.55
CA VAL A 123 27.56 -7.54 3.95
C VAL A 123 27.04 -8.98 4.00
N PRO A 124 27.74 -9.93 4.65
CA PRO A 124 27.30 -11.31 4.73
C PRO A 124 25.97 -11.42 5.51
N LEU A 125 25.06 -12.26 4.99
CA LEU A 125 23.71 -12.48 5.55
C LEU A 125 23.70 -13.26 6.87
N ARG A 126 24.83 -13.87 7.23
CA ARG A 126 25.10 -14.46 8.54
C ARG A 126 25.97 -13.47 9.29
N ALA A 127 25.56 -13.08 10.50
CA ALA A 127 26.56 -12.75 11.51
C ALA A 127 27.54 -13.93 11.53
N GLY A 128 28.83 -13.65 11.35
CA GLY A 128 29.83 -14.67 11.60
C GLY A 128 29.61 -15.18 13.03
N PRO A 129 30.04 -16.42 13.34
CA PRO A 129 30.26 -16.77 14.73
C PRO A 129 31.40 -15.89 15.22
N ASP A 130 31.09 -14.66 15.63
CA ASP A 130 32.05 -13.73 16.23
C ASP A 130 32.40 -14.36 17.59
N GLU A 131 33.50 -15.11 17.63
CA GLU A 131 34.80 -14.63 18.13
C GLU A 131 34.64 -13.84 19.43
N THR A 132 34.06 -14.50 20.44
CA THR A 132 34.48 -14.27 21.83
C THR A 132 35.36 -15.45 22.26
N ALA A 133 36.61 -15.39 21.81
CA ALA A 133 37.74 -16.07 22.44
C ALA A 133 38.68 -14.98 22.99
#